data_AF-A0A9D4RL21-F1
#
_entry.id   AF-A0A9D4RL21-F1
#
_cell.length_a   1.000
_cell.length_b   1.000
_cell.length_c   1.000
_cell.angle_alpha   90.00
_cell.angle_beta   90.00
_cell.angle_gamma   90.00
#
_symmetry.space_group_name_H-M   'P 1'
#
loop_
_entity.id
_entity.type
_entity.pdbx_description
1 polymer ?
#
loop_
_entity_poly.entity_id
_entity_poly.type
_entity_poly.pdbx_seq_one_letter_code
_entity_poly.pdbx_strand_id
1 'polypeptide(L)' 'MTSFGRGRLVSELYTKPTDRHLYLHKDSSHTESTKKAIPYGLGVRLKRIYSEETDYKKHRLDQRATTEARIYWPIC' A
#
# COMPACT_ATOMS: atom_id res chain seq x y z
N MET A 1 -3.07 8.34 11.06
CA MET A 1 -3.64 9.40 11.90
C MET A 1 -4.89 8.86 12.55
N THR A 2 -5.04 9.02 13.86
CA THR A 2 -6.24 8.61 14.61
C THR A 2 -7.11 9.84 14.83
N SER A 3 -8.32 9.85 14.27
CA SER A 3 -9.33 10.89 14.44
C SER A 3 -10.47 10.34 15.31
N PHE A 4 -11.23 11.24 15.93
CA PHE A 4 -12.43 10.87 16.68
C PHE A 4 -13.65 11.25 15.85
N GLY A 5 -14.40 10.25 15.38
CA GLY A 5 -15.56 10.43 14.50
C GLY A 5 -16.76 9.63 15.00
N ARG A 6 -17.94 10.27 15.11
CA ARG A 6 -19.20 9.65 15.56
C ARG A 6 -19.08 8.82 16.86
N GLY A 7 -18.30 9.30 17.83
CA GLY A 7 -18.11 8.60 19.11
C GLY A 7 -17.11 7.44 19.08
N ARG A 8 -16.41 7.21 17.97
CA ARG A 8 -15.43 6.12 17.80
C ARG A 8 -14.06 6.67 17.37
N LEU A 9 -12.99 6.01 17.81
CA LEU A 9 -11.65 6.21 17.27
C LEU A 9 -11.57 5.60 15.88
N VAL A 10 -11.34 6.45 14.87
CA VAL A 10 -11.14 6.07 13.48
C VAL A 10 -9.67 6.23 13.16
N SER A 11 -9.09 5.23 12.52
CA SER A 11 -7.71 5.22 12.11
C SER A 11 -7.59 5.21 10.59
N GLU A 12 -6.76 6.12 10.09
CA GLU A 12 -6.45 6.29 8.67
C GLU A 12 -4.94 6.27 8.45
N LEU A 13 -4.48 5.92 7.25
CA LEU A 13 -3.07 6.00 6.91
C LEU A 13 -2.68 7.46 6.63
N TYR A 14 -1.64 7.93 7.30
CA TYR A 14 -0.97 9.18 6.92
C TYR A 14 0.37 8.83 6.27
N THR A 15 0.54 9.23 5.01
CA THR A 15 1.79 9.08 4.27
C THR A 15 2.47 10.44 4.21
N LYS A 16 3.74 10.50 4.61
CA LYS A 16 4.50 11.74 4.49
C LYS A 16 4.67 12.08 3.00
N PRO A 17 4.66 13.36 2.61
CA PRO A 17 4.82 13.76 1.20
C PRO A 17 6.16 13.30 0.60
N THR A 18 7.17 13.03 1.43
CA THR A 18 8.50 12.55 1.01
C THR A 18 8.61 11.01 1.04
N ASP A 19 7.62 10.31 1.58
CA ASP A 19 7.67 8.85 1.66
C ASP A 19 7.50 8.27 0.26
N ARG A 20 8.58 7.70 -0.26
CA ARG A 20 8.53 6.97 -1.52
C ARG A 20 8.00 5.57 -1.22
N HIS A 21 6.91 5.19 -1.88
CA HIS A 21 6.37 3.84 -1.77
C HIS A 21 7.48 2.78 -1.94
N LEU A 22 7.66 1.93 -0.93
CA LEU A 22 8.76 0.97 -0.75
C LEU A 22 8.77 -0.20 -1.74
N TYR A 23 8.15 -0.06 -2.92
CA TYR A 23 8.12 -1.10 -3.93
C TYR A 23 9.47 -1.19 -4.63
N LEU A 24 9.99 -2.42 -4.70
CA LEU A 24 11.18 -2.73 -5.47
C LEU A 24 10.89 -2.63 -6.96
N HIS A 25 11.87 -2.13 -7.72
CA HIS A 25 11.80 -2.15 -9.17
C HIS A 25 11.88 -3.59 -9.69
N LYS A 26 11.23 -3.88 -10.82
CA LYS A 26 11.30 -5.19 -11.49
C LYS A 26 12.74 -5.63 -11.72
N ASP A 27 13.58 -4.73 -12.21
CA ASP A 27 14.98 -5.03 -12.56
C ASP A 27 15.94 -4.94 -11.38
N SER A 28 15.44 -4.72 -10.17
CA SER A 28 16.27 -4.83 -8.97
C SER A 28 16.78 -6.27 -8.83
N SER A 29 18.01 -6.42 -8.31
CA SER A 29 18.68 -7.71 -8.10
C SER A 29 18.04 -8.59 -7.02
N HIS A 30 16.84 -8.25 -6.56
CA HIS A 30 16.10 -8.99 -5.55
C HIS A 30 15.32 -10.14 -6.20
N THR A 31 15.05 -11.17 -5.41
CA THR A 31 14.25 -12.31 -5.85
C THR A 31 12.79 -11.90 -6.09
N GLU A 32 12.13 -12.60 -7.00
CA GLU A 32 10.69 -12.40 -7.28
C GLU A 32 9.82 -12.61 -6.04
N SER A 33 10.22 -13.52 -5.15
CA SER A 33 9.54 -13.73 -3.87
C SER A 33 9.54 -12.46 -3.02
N THR A 34 10.67 -11.76 -2.90
CA THR A 34 10.76 -10.52 -2.14
C THR A 34 9.97 -9.39 -2.78
N LYS A 35 10.06 -9.25 -4.12
CA LYS A 35 9.28 -8.25 -4.88
C LYS A 35 7.77 -8.43 -4.72
N LYS A 36 7.28 -9.67 -4.53
CA LYS A 36 5.87 -9.98 -4.25
C LYS A 36 5.51 -9.89 -2.76
N ALA A 37 6.42 -10.26 -1.86
CA ALA A 37 6.17 -10.26 -0.42
C ALA A 37 6.02 -8.84 0.15
N ILE A 38 6.78 -7.87 -0.35
CA ILE A 38 6.70 -6.46 0.09
C ILE A 38 5.31 -5.86 -0.14
N PRO A 39 4.75 -5.84 -1.38
CA PRO A 39 3.41 -5.31 -1.62
C PRO A 39 2.33 -6.09 -0.87
N TYR A 40 2.49 -7.42 -0.73
CA TYR A 40 1.59 -8.22 0.10
C TYR A 40 1.58 -7.74 1.57
N GLY A 41 2.77 -7.58 2.17
CA GLY A 41 2.91 -7.09 3.54
C GLY A 41 2.35 -5.67 3.73
N LEU A 42 2.51 -4.80 2.75
CA LEU A 42 1.93 -3.46 2.75
C LEU A 42 0.39 -3.50 2.74
N GLY A 43 -0.22 -4.38 1.95
CA GLY A 43 -1.68 -4.56 1.93
C GLY A 43 -2.22 -5.07 3.27
N VAL A 44 -1.52 -6.00 3.94
CA VAL A 44 -1.88 -6.47 5.28
C VAL A 44 -1.80 -5.32 6.31
N ARG A 45 -0.79 -4.45 6.20
CA ARG A 45 -0.67 -3.27 7.06
C ARG A 45 -1.82 -2.29 6.85
N LEU A 46 -2.21 -2.02 5.60
CA LEU A 46 -3.39 -1.18 5.31
C LEU A 46 -4.63 -1.72 6.01
N LYS A 47 -4.87 -3.04 5.93
CA LYS A 47 -6.03 -3.68 6.57
C LYS A 47 -6.05 -3.51 8.09
N ARG A 48 -4.88 -3.43 8.72
CA ARG A 48 -4.76 -3.22 10.18
C ARG A 48 -4.89 -1.75 10.58
N ILE A 49 -4.47 -0.84 9.71
CA ILE A 49 -4.46 0.60 9.98
C ILE A 49 -5.84 1.21 9.74
N TYR A 50 -6.56 0.81 8.69
CA TYR A 50 -7.86 1.40 8.38
C TYR A 50 -8.96 0.82 9.26
N SER A 51 -9.75 1.72 9.86
CA SER A 51 -10.95 1.35 10.60
C SER A 51 -12.17 1.11 9.69
N GLU A 52 -12.27 1.83 8.58
CA GLU A 52 -13.33 1.66 7.59
C GLU A 52 -12.88 0.84 6.37
N GLU A 53 -13.73 -0.10 5.94
CA GLU A 53 -13.39 -1.03 4.86
C GLU A 53 -13.39 -0.36 3.48
N THR A 54 -14.19 0.69 3.30
CA THR A 54 -14.25 1.54 2.11
C THR A 54 -12.90 2.20 1.84
N ASP A 55 -12.30 2.81 2.86
CA ASP A 55 -10.98 3.45 2.77
C ASP A 55 -9.90 2.41 2.53
N TYR A 56 -9.93 1.29 3.25
CA TYR A 56 -9.03 0.17 2.98
C TYR A 56 -9.07 -0.27 1.51
N LYS A 57 -10.27 -0.48 0.93
CA LYS A 57 -10.43 -0.91 -0.46
C LYS A 57 -9.87 0.12 -1.44
N LYS A 58 -10.18 1.40 -1.23
CA LYS A 58 -9.66 2.51 -2.05
C LYS A 58 -8.13 2.54 -2.06
N HIS A 59 -7.51 2.53 -0.88
CA HIS A 59 -6.05 2.58 -0.77
C HIS A 59 -5.36 1.30 -1.24
N ARG A 60 -6.01 0.15 -1.10
CA ARG A 60 -5.50 -1.13 -1.62
C ARG A 60 -5.51 -1.16 -3.15
N LEU A 61 -6.47 -0.51 -3.81
CA LEU A 61 -6.47 -0.35 -5.26
C LEU A 61 -5.34 0.57 -5.73
N ASP A 62 -5.13 1.70 -5.05
CA ASP A 62 -4.05 2.64 -5.34
C ASP A 62 -2.65 2.00 -5.18
N GLN A 63 -2.45 1.26 -4.08
CA GLN A 63 -1.23 0.47 -3.87
C GLN A 63 -1.00 -0.56 -4.97
N ARG A 64 -2.06 -1.24 -5.40
CA ARG A 64 -1.99 -2.22 -6.49
C ARG A 64 -1.59 -1.55 -7.80
N ALA A 65 -2.24 -0.46 -8.18
CA ALA A 65 -1.93 0.29 -9.39
C ALA A 65 -0.46 0.76 -9.39
N THR A 66 0.03 1.28 -8.26
CA THR A 66 1.42 1.70 -8.11
C THR A 66 2.40 0.52 -8.23
N THR A 67 2.05 -0.62 -7.62
CA THR A 67 2.86 -1.85 -7.69
C THR A 67 2.93 -2.37 -9.13
N GLU A 68 1.79 -2.40 -9.82
CA GLU A 68 1.68 -2.81 -11.23
C GLU A 68 2.53 -1.89 -12.11
N ALA A 69 2.43 -0.57 -11.96
CA ALA A 69 3.25 0.37 -12.75
C ALA A 69 4.78 0.19 -12.56
N ARG A 70 5.23 -0.30 -11.40
CA ARG A 70 6.67 -0.33 -11.02
C ARG A 70 7.31 -1.72 -11.09
N ILE A 71 6.52 -2.78 -10.92
CA ILE A 71 6.95 -4.19 -11.05
C ILE A 71 6.55 -4.76 -12.41
N TYR A 72 5.44 -4.29 -12.99
CA TYR A 72 4.85 -4.77 -14.25
C TYR A 72 4.58 -3.60 -15.21
N TRP A 73 5.58 -2.73 -15.47
CA TRP A 73 5.48 -1.83 -16.62
C TRP A 73 5.21 -2.66 -17.88
N PRO A 74 4.31 -2.23 -18.80
CA PRO A 74 3.90 -3.08 -19.91
C PRO A 74 5.13 -3.54 -20.68
N ILE A 75 5.26 -4.86 -20.74
CA ILE A 75 5.85 -5.53 -21.88
C ILE A 75 5.15 -4.89 -23.09
N CYS A 76 5.95 -4.45 -24.07
CA CYS A 76 5.52 -3.87 -25.34
C CYS A 76 4.18 -4.40 -25.86
#